data_AF-A0A974HHV6-F1
#
_entry.id   AF-A0A974HHV6-F1
#
_cell.length_a   1.000
_cell.length_b   1.000
_cell.length_c   1.000
_cell.angle_alpha   90.00
_cell.angle_beta   90.00
_cell.angle_gamma   90.00
#
_symmetry.space_group_name_H-M   'P 1'
#
loop_
_entity.id
_entity.type
_entity.pdbx_description
1 polymer ?
#
loop_
_entity_poly.entity_id
_entity_poly.type
_entity_poly.pdbx_seq_one_letter_code
_entity_poly.pdbx_strand_id
1 'polypeptide(L)' 'MGLEELIHAVEKHPEVYDSSLSSYHDRYKCKLAWPDICRDVFMDWESLTEKKEIQTRWRSICDRFQKDFQAFNSSKSGS' A
#
# COMPACT_ATOMS: atom_id res chain seq x y z
N MET A 1 13.45 -9.80 1.28
CA MET A 1 12.40 -8.87 0.84
C MET A 1 12.05 -7.93 1.97
N GLY A 2 12.53 -6.69 1.85
CA GLY A 2 12.32 -5.64 2.84
C GLY A 2 10.97 -4.96 2.64
N LEU A 3 10.43 -4.41 3.74
CA LEU A 3 9.28 -3.50 3.73
C LEU A 3 9.52 -2.30 2.79
N GLU A 4 10.78 -1.86 2.71
CA GLU A 4 11.26 -0.70 1.95
C GLU A 4 11.06 -0.86 0.44
N GLU A 5 11.28 -2.06 -0.11
CA GLU A 5 11.08 -2.35 -1.55
C GLU A 5 9.61 -2.20 -1.93
N LEU A 6 8.71 -2.70 -1.07
CA LEU A 6 7.27 -2.56 -1.27
C LEU A 6 6.82 -1.10 -1.18
N ILE A 7 7.35 -0.34 -0.23
CA ILE A 7 7.02 1.09 -0.09
C ILE A 7 7.48 1.85 -1.34
N HIS A 8 8.70 1.60 -1.82
CA HIS A 8 9.25 2.27 -2.99
C HIS A 8 8.46 1.93 -4.27
N ALA A 9 8.03 0.67 -4.42
CA ALA A 9 7.17 0.27 -5.53
C ALA A 9 5.79 0.94 -5.45
N VAL A 10 5.17 1.00 -4.27
CA VAL A 10 3.86 1.64 -4.07
C VAL A 10 3.93 3.16 -4.24
N GLU A 11 5.03 3.81 -3.84
CA GLU A 11 5.26 5.25 -4.00
C GLU A 11 5.24 5.69 -5.47
N LYS A 12 5.66 4.82 -6.40
CA LYS A 12 5.55 5.05 -7.85
C LYS A 12 4.09 5.07 -8.35
N HIS A 13 3.16 4.54 -7.56
CA HIS A 13 1.74 4.37 -7.90
C HIS A 13 0.84 5.05 -6.86
N PRO A 14 0.79 6.39 -6.81
CA PRO A 14 -0.01 7.09 -5.82
C PRO A 14 -1.53 6.82 -5.97
N GLU A 15 -2.00 6.29 -7.10
CA GLU A 15 -3.36 5.79 -7.29
C GLU A 15 -3.78 4.65 -6.35
N VAL A 16 -2.86 3.99 -5.64
CA VAL A 16 -3.22 2.91 -4.69
C VAL A 16 -3.31 3.36 -3.23
N TYR A 17 -2.78 4.53 -2.88
CA TYR A 17 -2.72 5.00 -1.49
C TYR A 17 -3.09 6.47 -1.29
N ASP A 18 -2.97 7.31 -2.32
CA ASP A 18 -3.20 8.74 -2.21
C ASP A 18 -4.66 9.08 -2.49
N SER A 19 -5.45 9.17 -1.43
CA SER A 19 -6.87 9.52 -1.50
C SER A 19 -7.15 10.95 -1.96
N SER A 20 -6.13 11.82 -2.03
CA SER A 20 -6.27 13.18 -2.57
C SER A 20 -6.28 13.19 -4.11
N LEU A 21 -5.79 12.12 -4.75
CA LEU A 21 -5.78 12.01 -6.21
C LEU A 21 -7.10 11.48 -6.76
N SER A 22 -7.57 12.09 -7.86
CA SER A 22 -8.71 11.56 -8.61
C SER A 22 -8.46 10.13 -9.14
N SER A 23 -7.19 9.77 -9.38
CA SER A 23 -6.80 8.42 -9.80
C SER A 23 -7.04 7.35 -8.73
N TYR A 24 -7.09 7.71 -7.44
CA TYR A 24 -7.41 6.76 -6.37
C TYR A 24 -8.89 6.33 -6.39
N HIS A 25 -9.77 7.23 -6.82
CA HIS A 25 -11.17 6.90 -7.07
C HIS A 25 -11.36 6.04 -8.33
N ASP A 26 -10.35 5.96 -9.20
CA ASP A 26 -10.36 5.12 -10.39
C ASP A 26 -9.99 3.67 -10.02
N ARG A 27 -11.03 2.86 -9.79
CA ARG A 27 -10.88 1.43 -9.47
C ARG A 27 -10.16 0.64 -10.57
N TYR A 28 -10.17 1.13 -11.81
CA TYR A 28 -9.47 0.46 -12.91
C TYR A 28 -7.96 0.72 -12.82
N LYS A 29 -7.54 1.98 -12.63
CA LYS A 29 -6.13 2.32 -12.42
C LYS A 29 -5.55 1.66 -11.18
N CYS A 30 -6.28 1.70 -10.07
CA CYS A 30 -5.87 1.06 -8.84
C CYS A 30 -5.65 -0.46 -9.04
N LYS A 31 -6.52 -1.13 -9.82
CA LYS A 31 -6.39 -2.56 -10.14
C LYS A 31 -5.20 -2.86 -11.06
N LEU A 32 -4.85 -1.95 -11.97
CA LEU A 32 -3.72 -2.09 -12.90
C LEU A 32 -2.37 -1.83 -12.23
N ALA A 33 -2.31 -0.92 -11.27
CA ALA A 33 -1.08 -0.61 -10.53
C ALA A 33 -0.58 -1.80 -9.70
N TRP A 34 -1.48 -2.61 -9.12
CA TRP A 34 -1.09 -3.77 -8.33
C TRP A 34 -0.18 -4.77 -9.08
N PRO A 35 -0.50 -5.22 -10.30
CA PRO A 35 0.40 -6.01 -11.13
C PRO A 35 1.80 -5.40 -11.30
N ASP A 36 1.89 -4.10 -11.58
CA ASP A 36 3.18 -3.40 -11.73
C ASP A 36 3.96 -3.38 -10.41
N ILE A 37 3.30 -3.06 -9.28
CA ILE A 37 3.89 -3.14 -7.94
C ILE A 37 4.36 -4.58 -7.63
N CYS A 38 3.55 -5.59 -7.98
CA CYS A 38 3.92 -6.98 -7.75
C CYS A 38 5.15 -7.37 -8.56
N ARG A 39 5.25 -6.89 -9.80
CA ARG A 39 6.40 -7.13 -10.69
C ARG A 39 7.66 -6.40 -10.24
N ASP A 40 7.53 -5.18 -9.71
CA ASP A 40 8.66 -4.39 -9.21
C ASP A 40 9.21 -4.99 -7.89
N VAL A 41 8.33 -5.58 -7.08
CA VAL A 41 8.69 -6.21 -5.80
C VAL A 41 9.11 -7.68 -5.97
N PHE A 42 8.51 -8.42 -6.91
CA PHE A 42 8.83 -9.82 -7.19
C PHE A 42 9.18 -10.02 -8.66
N MET A 43 10.39 -10.55 -8.92
CA MET A 43 10.76 -11.00 -10.27
C MET A 43 9.83 -12.10 -10.80
N ASP A 44 9.18 -12.87 -9.93
CA ASP A 44 8.38 -14.08 -10.25
C ASP A 44 6.88 -13.94 -9.92
N TRP A 45 6.31 -12.75 -10.07
CA TRP A 45 4.92 -12.41 -9.66
C TRP A 45 3.77 -13.19 -10.34
N GLU A 46 4.04 -14.16 -11.22
CA GLU A 46 3.01 -14.89 -11.98
C GLU A 46 2.07 -15.73 -11.10
N SER A 47 2.42 -15.96 -9.82
CA SER A 47 1.56 -16.67 -8.87
C SER A 47 0.48 -15.77 -8.27
N LEU A 48 -0.79 -16.17 -8.42
CA LEU A 48 -1.94 -15.52 -7.76
C LEU A 48 -1.82 -15.44 -6.22
N THR A 49 -1.00 -16.30 -5.62
CA THR A 49 -0.70 -16.31 -4.19
C THR A 49 0.07 -15.06 -3.78
N GLU A 50 1.12 -14.71 -4.51
CA GLU A 50 2.03 -13.60 -4.16
C GLU A 50 1.33 -12.25 -4.26
N LYS A 51 0.45 -12.08 -5.25
CA LYS A 51 -0.39 -10.87 -5.36
C LYS A 51 -1.19 -10.62 -4.07
N LYS A 52 -1.83 -11.66 -3.53
CA LYS A 52 -2.61 -11.54 -2.29
C LYS A 52 -1.71 -11.26 -1.09
N GLU A 53 -0.53 -11.86 -1.05
CA GLU A 53 0.44 -11.62 0.03
C GLU A 53 0.93 -10.17 0.04
N ILE A 54 1.21 -9.60 -1.13
CA ILE A 54 1.63 -8.20 -1.27
C ILE A 54 0.54 -7.24 -0.83
N GLN A 55 -0.69 -7.46 -1.29
CA GLN A 55 -1.84 -6.66 -0.86
C GLN A 55 -2.08 -6.77 0.65
N THR A 56 -1.92 -7.97 1.21
CA THR A 56 -2.07 -8.20 2.65
C THR A 56 -0.97 -7.51 3.44
N ARG A 57 0.29 -7.63 3.00
CA ARG A 57 1.43 -6.91 3.60
C ARG A 57 1.23 -5.41 3.55
N TRP A 58 0.88 -4.85 2.39
CA TRP A 58 0.60 -3.42 2.25
C TRP A 58 -0.50 -2.97 3.22
N ARG A 59 -1.59 -3.75 3.31
CA ARG A 59 -2.66 -3.46 4.26
C ARG A 59 -2.18 -3.48 5.71
N SER A 60 -1.34 -4.45 6.10
CA SER A 60 -0.74 -4.46 7.44
C SER A 60 0.16 -3.26 7.71
N ILE A 61 0.86 -2.75 6.69
CA ILE A 61 1.67 -1.52 6.80
C ILE A 61 0.76 -0.33 7.05
N CYS A 62 -0.26 -0.13 6.22
CA CYS A 62 -1.23 0.96 6.37
C CYS A 62 -1.99 0.86 7.70
N ASP A 63 -2.42 -0.33 8.11
CA ASP A 63 -3.12 -0.55 9.38
C ASP A 63 -2.24 -0.17 10.57
N ARG A 64 -0.99 -0.65 10.58
CA ARG A 64 -0.03 -0.31 11.63
C ARG A 64 0.26 1.18 11.64
N PHE A 65 0.46 1.80 10.47
CA PHE A 65 0.68 3.24 10.34
C PHE A 65 -0.52 4.05 10.80
N GLN A 66 -1.75 3.65 10.43
CA GLN A 66 -2.98 4.31 10.85
C GLN A 66 -3.16 4.19 12.37
N LYS A 67 -2.85 3.04 12.97
CA LYS A 67 -2.91 2.85 14.41
C LYS A 67 -1.87 3.69 15.15
N ASP A 68 -0.64 3.77 14.63
CA ASP A 68 0.41 4.66 15.16
C ASP A 68 0.00 6.14 15.04
N PHE A 69 -0.55 6.53 13.88
CA PHE A 69 -1.05 7.88 13.63
C PHE A 69 -2.22 8.23 14.55
N GLN A 70 -3.16 7.30 14.76
CA GLN A 70 -4.25 7.48 15.71
C GLN A 70 -3.75 7.55 17.15
N ALA A 71 -2.78 6.72 17.56
CA ALA A 71 -2.17 6.80 18.89
C ALA A 71 -1.43 8.13 19.11
N PHE A 72 -0.74 8.62 18.09
CA PHE A 72 -0.09 9.93 18.09
C PHE A 72 -1.10 11.08 18.16
N ASN A 73 -2.23 10.96 17.47
CA ASN A 73 -3.26 12.01 17.48
C ASN A 73 -4.12 11.96 18.77
N SER A 74 -4.37 10.77 19.31
CA SER A 74 -5.15 10.57 20.54
C SER A 74 -4.38 11.01 21.79
N SER A 75 -3.04 10.96 21.77
CA SER A 75 -2.20 11.50 22.85
C SER A 75 -2.19 13.04 22.93
N LYS A 76 -2.75 13.75 21.93
CA LYS A 76 -3.00 15.20 22.00
C LYS A 76 -4.37 15.59 22.52
N SER A 77 -5.28 14.63 22.74
CA SER A 77 -6.61 14.89 23.31
C SER A 77 -6.81 14.15 24.62
N GLY A 78 -5.97 14.48 25.61
CA GLY A 78 -6.23 14.20 27.02
C GLY A 78 -6.03 15.48 27.81
N SER A 79 -7.12 16.19 28.08
CA SER A 79 -7.22 17.25 29.11
C SER A 79 -7.94 16.69 30.31
#